data_AF-A0A7J8SSY9-F1
#
_entry.id   AF-A0A7J8SSY9-F1
#
_cell.length_a   1.000
_cell.length_b   1.000
_cell.length_c   1.000
_cell.angle_alpha   90.00
_cell.angle_beta   90.00
_cell.angle_gamma   90.00
#
_symmetry.space_group_name_H-M   'P 1'
#
loop_
_entity.id
_entity.type
_entity.pdbx_description
1 polymer ?
#
loop_
_entity_poly.entity_id
_entity_poly.type
_entity_poly.pdbx_seq_one_letter_code
_entity_poly.pdbx_strand_id
1 'polypeptide(L)'
;MKHQIGGHDENNFSYSYSLIEGGPLGDKLEKISYENKFEAAASGGSICKSSMKFYTVGDNIITEDEIKALIKGSEGVYKPVEAYLLANPE
;
A
#
# COMPACT_ATOMS: atom_id res chain seq x y z
N MET A 1 3.54 -13.13 5.61
CA MET A 1 3.96 -11.73 5.39
C MET A 1 3.92 -11.01 6.72
N LYS A 2 4.95 -10.22 7.05
CA LYS A 2 5.04 -9.44 8.29
C LYS A 2 5.15 -7.97 7.96
N HIS A 3 4.27 -7.17 8.57
CA HIS A 3 4.25 -5.73 8.42
C HIS A 3 4.69 -5.03 9.71
N GLN A 4 5.43 -3.94 9.57
CA GLN A 4 5.78 -3.02 10.64
C GLN A 4 5.01 -1.72 10.45
N ILE A 5 4.28 -1.29 11.47
CA ILE A 5 3.58 0.01 11.46
C ILE A 5 4.64 1.12 11.58
N GLY A 6 4.62 2.08 10.66
CA GLY A 6 5.45 3.28 10.71
C GLY A 6 4.78 4.39 11.53
N GLY A 7 3.46 4.55 11.36
CA GLY A 7 2.64 5.51 12.10
C GLY A 7 1.32 5.78 11.40
N HIS A 8 0.44 6.52 12.06
CA HIS A 8 -0.79 7.04 11.46
C HIS A 8 -1.08 8.43 12.01
N ASP A 9 -1.81 9.22 11.21
CA ASP A 9 -2.30 10.54 11.55
C ASP A 9 -3.76 10.61 11.11
N GLU A 10 -4.66 10.52 12.07
CA GLU A 10 -6.11 10.52 11.86
C GLU A 10 -6.59 11.88 11.31
N ASN A 11 -5.99 12.99 11.74
CA ASN A 11 -6.39 14.33 11.30
C ASN A 11 -6.08 14.56 9.82
N ASN A 12 -5.01 13.93 9.33
CA ASN A 12 -4.58 14.00 7.93
C ASN A 12 -4.98 12.78 7.10
N PHE A 13 -5.74 11.84 7.68
CA PHE A 13 -6.14 10.57 7.06
C PHE A 13 -4.98 9.83 6.39
N SER A 14 -3.84 9.77 7.07
CA SER A 14 -2.61 9.19 6.53
C SER A 14 -2.05 8.11 7.43
N TYR A 15 -1.39 7.13 6.82
CA TYR A 15 -0.75 6.04 7.54
C TYR A 15 0.43 5.51 6.76
N SER A 16 1.44 5.02 7.47
CA SER A 16 2.61 4.41 6.89
C SER A 16 2.91 3.07 7.53
N TYR A 17 3.42 2.16 6.71
CA TYR A 17 3.85 0.85 7.15
C TYR A 17 4.96 0.33 6.25
N SER A 18 5.56 -0.78 6.64
CA SER A 18 6.54 -1.46 5.80
C SER A 18 6.30 -2.96 5.81
N LEU A 19 6.44 -3.59 4.64
CA LEU A 19 6.61 -5.02 4.55
C LEU A 19 8.08 -5.33 4.89
N ILE A 20 8.30 -6.14 5.92
CA ILE A 20 9.64 -6.47 6.43
C ILE A 20 9.95 -7.97 6.36
N GLU A 21 8.97 -8.82 6.07
CA GLU A 21 9.20 -10.26 5.89
C GLU A 21 8.15 -10.91 4.96
N GLY A 22 8.61 -11.80 4.07
CA GLY A 22 7.79 -12.60 3.15
C GLY A 22 7.21 -11.82 1.97
N GLY A 23 6.33 -12.47 1.19
CA GLY A 23 5.76 -11.86 -0.01
C GLY A 23 6.84 -11.67 -1.10
N PRO A 24 6.94 -10.49 -1.74
CA PRO A 24 7.98 -10.19 -2.75
C PRO A 24 9.39 -9.98 -2.17
N LEU A 25 9.56 -10.00 -0.84
CA LEU A 25 10.87 -9.87 -0.21
C LEU A 25 11.70 -11.15 -0.35
N GLY A 26 13.03 -10.99 -0.40
CA GLY A 26 13.97 -12.09 -0.57
C GLY A 26 15.23 -11.61 -1.28
N ASP A 27 15.72 -12.40 -2.23
CA ASP A 27 17.03 -12.23 -2.87
C ASP A 27 17.25 -10.85 -3.52
N LYS A 28 16.17 -10.20 -3.99
CA LYS A 28 16.24 -8.89 -4.66
C LYS A 28 15.82 -7.71 -3.80
N LEU A 29 15.02 -7.95 -2.76
CA LEU A 29 14.25 -6.90 -2.09
C LEU A 29 14.22 -7.14 -0.58
N GLU A 30 14.75 -6.18 0.17
CA GLU A 30 14.88 -6.25 1.63
C GLU A 30 13.63 -5.75 2.34
N LYS A 31 13.00 -4.70 1.78
CA LYS A 31 11.89 -4.00 2.39
C LYS A 31 11.07 -3.26 1.35
N ILE A 32 9.78 -3.09 1.63
CA ILE A 32 8.93 -2.11 0.94
C ILE A 32 8.32 -1.21 1.98
N SER A 33 8.48 0.11 1.85
CA SER A 33 7.78 1.09 2.68
C SER A 33 6.62 1.70 1.90
N TYR A 34 5.52 1.93 2.61
CA TYR A 34 4.28 2.49 2.07
C TYR A 34 3.92 3.73 2.88
N GLU A 35 3.61 4.82 2.18
CA GLU A 35 3.05 6.04 2.74
C GLU A 35 1.72 6.30 2.04
N ASN A 36 0.62 6.16 2.77
CA ASN A 36 -0.72 6.26 2.24
C ASN A 36 -1.43 7.48 2.81
N LYS A 37 -2.26 8.14 2.00
CA LYS A 37 -3.11 9.24 2.42
C LYS A 37 -4.44 9.18 1.68
N PHE A 38 -5.53 9.33 2.40
CA PHE A 38 -6.85 9.50 1.81
C PHE A 38 -7.21 10.97 1.67
N GLU A 39 -7.82 11.32 0.55
CA GLU A 39 -8.33 12.65 0.26
C GLU A 39 -9.76 12.54 -0.28
N ALA A 40 -10.58 13.57 -0.04
CA ALA A 40 -11.92 13.61 -0.59
C ALA A 40 -11.88 13.76 -2.12
N ALA A 41 -12.64 12.92 -2.82
CA ALA A 41 -12.86 13.06 -4.25
C ALA A 41 -14.00 14.06 -4.51
N ALA A 42 -13.90 14.85 -5.58
CA ALA A 42 -14.96 15.79 -5.97
C ALA A 42 -16.32 15.12 -6.22
N SER A 43 -16.33 13.82 -6.54
CA SER A 43 -17.52 13.00 -6.77
C SER A 43 -18.19 12.47 -5.49
N GLY A 44 -17.72 12.83 -4.30
CA GLY A 44 -18.27 12.35 -3.02
C GLY A 44 -17.68 11.02 -2.53
N GLY A 45 -16.63 10.51 -3.18
CA GLY A 45 -15.84 9.36 -2.73
C GLY A 45 -14.52 9.74 -2.07
N SER A 46 -13.57 8.80 -2.03
CA SER A 46 -12.21 9.03 -1.55
C SER A 46 -11.17 8.60 -2.57
N ILE A 47 -10.03 9.30 -2.60
CA ILE A 47 -8.84 8.94 -3.37
C ILE A 47 -7.77 8.53 -2.36
N CYS A 48 -7.27 7.29 -2.47
CA CYS A 48 -6.08 6.86 -1.73
C CYS A 48 -4.83 7.14 -2.57
N LYS A 49 -4.00 8.08 -2.14
CA LYS A 49 -2.66 8.29 -2.69
C LYS A 49 -1.68 7.43 -1.92
N SER A 50 -0.98 6.55 -2.62
CA SER A 50 0.05 5.68 -2.05
C SER A 50 1.40 5.97 -2.68
N SER A 51 2.41 6.20 -1.86
CA SER A 51 3.82 6.21 -2.25
C SER A 51 4.48 4.93 -1.78
N MET A 52 5.17 4.24 -2.69
CA MET A 52 5.87 2.99 -2.42
C MET A 52 7.37 3.18 -2.62
N LYS A 53 8.16 2.81 -1.61
CA LYS A 53 9.62 2.85 -1.65
C LYS A 53 10.15 1.42 -1.58
N PHE A 54 10.91 1.02 -2.59
CA PHE A 54 11.50 -0.31 -2.74
C PHE A 54 12.97 -0.26 -2.32
N TYR A 55 13.35 -1.13 -1.38
CA TYR A 55 14.72 -1.23 -0.89
C TYR A 55 15.33 -2.52 -1.41
N THR A 56 16.17 -2.41 -2.44
CA THR A 56 16.77 -3.56 -3.11
C THR A 56 18.02 -4.05 -2.39
N VAL A 57 18.27 -5.36 -2.51
CA VAL A 57 19.54 -5.94 -2.08
C VAL A 57 20.61 -5.56 -3.11
N GLY A 58 21.61 -4.77 -2.73
CA GLY A 58 22.67 -4.32 -3.64
C GLY A 58 22.11 -3.61 -4.88
N ASP A 59 22.73 -3.88 -6.04
CA ASP A 59 22.38 -3.25 -7.33
C ASP A 59 21.24 -3.98 -8.08
N ASN A 60 20.44 -4.79 -7.37
CA ASN A 60 19.27 -5.43 -7.98
C ASN A 60 18.28 -4.37 -8.48
N ILE A 61 17.63 -4.66 -9.60
CA ILE A 61 16.62 -3.81 -10.21
C ILE A 61 15.26 -4.46 -10.05
N ILE A 62 14.27 -3.67 -9.59
CA ILE A 62 12.86 -4.04 -9.66
C ILE A 62 12.30 -3.51 -10.97
N THR A 63 11.69 -4.39 -11.75
CA THR A 63 11.11 -4.04 -13.04
C THR A 63 9.79 -3.29 -12.88
N GLU A 64 9.41 -2.53 -13.92
CA GLU A 64 8.13 -1.84 -13.96
C GLU A 64 6.94 -2.81 -13.85
N ASP A 65 7.06 -4.02 -14.44
CA ASP A 65 6.01 -5.04 -14.37
C ASP A 65 5.85 -5.62 -12.97
N GLU A 66 6.95 -5.83 -12.23
CA GLU A 66 6.91 -6.21 -10.82
C GLU A 66 6.21 -5.13 -9.98
N ILE A 67 6.48 -3.85 -10.23
CA ILE A 67 5.82 -2.72 -9.57
C ILE A 67 4.32 -2.70 -9.90
N LYS A 68 3.95 -2.83 -11.19
CA LYS A 68 2.55 -2.87 -11.63
C LYS A 68 1.79 -4.04 -11.02
N ALA A 69 2.41 -5.21 -10.89
CA ALA A 69 1.81 -6.38 -10.26
C ALA A 69 1.50 -6.10 -8.77
N LEU A 70 2.40 -5.43 -8.05
CA LEU A 70 2.18 -5.04 -6.66
C LEU A 70 1.08 -3.99 -6.51
N ILE A 71 1.07 -2.98 -7.38
CA ILE A 71 0.00 -1.97 -7.42
C ILE A 71 -1.35 -2.65 -7.67
N LYS A 72 -1.44 -3.55 -8.65
CA LYS A 72 -2.67 -4.30 -8.93
C LYS A 72 -3.09 -5.19 -7.76
N GLY A 73 -2.13 -5.77 -7.03
CA GLY A 73 -2.40 -6.56 -5.82
C GLY A 73 -3.15 -5.79 -4.73
N SER A 74 -3.00 -4.46 -4.67
CA SER A 74 -3.72 -3.62 -3.69
C SER A 74 -5.24 -3.64 -3.88
N GLU A 75 -5.73 -3.93 -5.08
CA GLU A 75 -7.17 -4.08 -5.34
C GLU A 75 -7.80 -5.22 -4.54
N GLY A 76 -7.02 -6.25 -4.21
CA GLY A 76 -7.45 -7.37 -3.38
C GLY A 76 -7.74 -6.99 -1.93
N VAL A 77 -7.32 -5.79 -1.50
CA VAL A 77 -7.63 -5.23 -0.17
C VAL A 77 -8.71 -4.17 -0.29
N TYR A 78 -8.55 -3.20 -1.21
CA TYR A 78 -9.46 -2.06 -1.29
C TYR A 78 -10.85 -2.42 -1.81
N LYS A 79 -10.98 -3.29 -2.83
CA LYS A 79 -12.31 -3.63 -3.39
C LYS A 79 -13.21 -4.36 -2.38
N PRO A 80 -12.73 -5.35 -1.62
CA PRO A 80 -13.56 -5.97 -0.58
C PRO A 80 -13.95 -5.01 0.54
N VAL A 81 -13.04 -4.13 0.98
CA VAL A 81 -13.32 -3.12 2.01
C VAL A 81 -14.38 -2.13 1.53
N GLU A 82 -14.24 -1.61 0.32
CA GLU A 82 -15.23 -0.71 -0.30
C GLU A 82 -16.60 -1.39 -0.42
N ALA A 83 -16.65 -2.63 -0.95
CA ALA A 83 -17.89 -3.37 -1.08
C ALA A 83 -18.58 -3.62 0.28
N TYR A 84 -17.79 -3.93 1.32
CA TYR A 84 -18.31 -4.11 2.67
C TYR A 84 -18.88 -2.81 3.23
N LEU A 85 -18.17 -1.69 3.14
CA LEU A 85 -18.64 -0.39 3.64
C LEU A 85 -19.88 0.11 2.89
N LEU A 86 -19.96 -0.12 1.58
CA LEU A 86 -21.17 0.19 0.80
C LEU A 86 -22.39 -0.64 1.22
N ALA A 87 -22.17 -1.90 1.60
CA ALA A 87 -23.22 -2.77 2.10
C ALA A 87 -23.60 -2.48 3.57
N ASN A 88 -22.73 -1.78 4.32
CA ASN A 88 -22.88 -1.49 5.75
C ASN A 88 -22.57 0.00 6.04
N PRO A 89 -23.47 0.93 5.68
CA PRO A 89 -23.20 2.38 5.74
C PRO A 89 -23.40 3.05 7.12
N GLU A 90 -23.81 2.30 8.15
CA GLU A 90 -24.00 2.77 9.54
C GLU A 90 -22.80 2.47 10.43
#